data_AF-A0A2V9UJI5-F1
#
_entry.id   AF-A0A2V9UJI5-F1
#
_cell.length_a   1.000
_cell.length_b   1.000
_cell.length_c   1.000
_cell.angle_alpha   90.00
_cell.angle_beta   90.00
_cell.angle_gamma   90.00
#
_symmetry.space_group_name_H-M   'P 1'
#
loop_
_entity.id
_entity.type
_entity.pdbx_description
1 polymer ?
#
loop_
_entity_poly.entity_id
_entity_poly.type
_entity_poly.pdbx_seq_one_letter_code
_entity_poly.pdbx_strand_id
1 'polypeptide(L)'
;MRSKLFLCALVVASVAYAREPKTYQTGKLLQMDSVACGVDEKNGKSFAGEMLGTDAGHKKTRELLCQEYVLQSDKVIYRIRPRDEKHPVLLPVGEHAQFRLQKDKMLLRVEDLDNKEREYIVVSMTPRTDSSTAEVTTPRLNHLQ
;
A
#
# COMPACT_ATOMS: atom_id res chain seq x y z
N MET A 1 25.32 -21.16 -45.65
CA MET A 1 24.86 -21.57 -44.30
C MET A 1 25.27 -20.58 -43.20
N ARG A 2 26.47 -19.98 -43.23
CA ARG A 2 26.95 -19.02 -42.21
C ARG A 2 26.09 -17.75 -42.07
N SER A 3 25.61 -17.17 -43.17
CA SER A 3 24.75 -15.96 -43.15
C SER A 3 23.39 -16.18 -42.47
N LYS A 4 22.80 -17.38 -42.56
CA LYS A 4 21.55 -17.71 -41.85
C LYS A 4 21.72 -17.82 -40.34
N LEU A 5 22.91 -18.19 -39.86
CA LEU A 5 23.21 -18.27 -38.42
C LEU A 5 23.34 -16.88 -37.77
N PHE A 6 23.92 -15.91 -38.48
CA PHE A 6 24.01 -14.52 -37.99
C PHE A 6 22.64 -13.85 -37.87
N LEU A 7 21.71 -14.13 -38.79
CA LEU A 7 20.37 -13.57 -38.74
C LEU A 7 19.56 -14.12 -37.56
N CYS A 8 19.69 -15.41 -37.26
CA CYS A 8 19.04 -16.01 -36.08
C CYS A 8 19.61 -15.46 -34.75
N ALA A 9 20.92 -15.21 -34.66
CA ALA A 9 21.52 -14.67 -33.45
C ALA A 9 21.03 -13.25 -33.12
N LEU A 10 20.80 -12.41 -34.14
CA LEU A 10 20.25 -11.06 -33.97
C LEU A 10 18.79 -11.07 -33.47
N VAL A 11 17.97 -12.03 -33.90
CA VAL A 11 16.56 -12.15 -33.47
C VAL A 11 16.43 -12.66 -32.03
N VAL A 12 17.37 -13.48 -31.54
CA VAL A 12 17.34 -13.96 -30.15
C VAL A 12 17.79 -12.88 -29.15
N ALA A 13 18.64 -11.94 -29.57
CA ALA A 13 19.08 -10.85 -28.70
C ALA A 13 17.96 -9.84 -28.38
N SER A 14 17.00 -9.64 -29.27
CA SER A 14 15.92 -8.65 -29.08
C SER A 14 14.82 -9.12 -28.11
N VAL A 15 14.58 -10.42 -27.96
CA VAL A 15 13.59 -10.94 -26.99
C VAL A 15 14.07 -10.93 -25.53
N ALA A 16 15.38 -10.78 -25.29
CA ALA A 16 15.92 -10.71 -23.93
C ALA A 16 15.63 -9.37 -23.21
N TYR A 17 15.33 -8.30 -23.95
CA TYR A 17 15.07 -6.97 -23.39
C TYR A 17 13.60 -6.69 -23.06
N ALA A 18 12.71 -7.68 -23.19
CA ALA A 18 11.27 -7.49 -22.99
C ALA A 18 10.81 -7.49 -21.52
N ARG A 19 11.73 -7.55 -20.54
CA ARG A 19 11.38 -7.38 -19.12
C ARG A 19 11.56 -5.93 -18.72
N GLU A 20 10.49 -5.15 -18.82
CA GLU A 20 10.44 -3.80 -18.27
C GLU A 20 10.83 -3.83 -16.77
N PRO A 21 11.79 -3.00 -16.33
CA PRO A 21 12.17 -2.95 -14.93
C PRO A 21 10.96 -2.52 -14.10
N LYS A 22 10.62 -3.30 -13.07
CA LYS A 22 9.58 -2.93 -12.11
C LYS A 22 10.01 -1.63 -11.43
N THR A 23 9.30 -0.55 -11.68
CA THR A 23 9.60 0.77 -11.10
C THR A 23 9.19 0.76 -9.63
N TYR A 24 10.18 0.73 -8.73
CA TYR A 24 9.95 0.91 -7.30
C TYR A 24 10.06 2.39 -6.95
N GLN A 25 9.18 2.82 -6.06
CA GLN A 25 9.23 4.09 -5.36
C GLN A 25 9.76 3.86 -3.96
N THR A 26 10.34 4.89 -3.36
CA THR A 26 10.81 4.84 -1.97
C THR A 26 9.91 5.71 -1.10
N GLY A 27 9.67 5.25 0.12
CA GLY A 27 8.98 6.02 1.15
C GLY A 27 9.49 5.66 2.54
N LYS A 28 9.07 6.44 3.53
CA LYS A 28 9.39 6.23 4.94
C LYS A 28 8.13 5.87 5.72
N LEU A 29 8.21 4.85 6.56
CA LEU A 29 7.14 4.50 7.48
C LEU A 29 7.14 5.47 8.66
N LEU A 30 6.12 6.32 8.77
CA LEU A 30 6.08 7.37 9.78
C LEU A 30 5.39 6.93 11.07
N GLN A 31 4.35 6.13 10.94
CA GLN A 31 3.46 5.80 12.06
C GLN A 31 2.70 4.50 11.80
N MET A 32 2.26 3.89 12.91
CA MET A 32 1.32 2.78 12.94
C MET A 32 0.20 3.13 13.94
N ASP A 33 -1.05 3.03 13.47
CA ASP A 33 -2.25 3.30 14.24
C ASP A 33 -3.16 2.08 14.29
N SER A 34 -3.92 1.95 15.38
CA SER A 34 -5.02 1.00 15.51
C SER A 34 -6.33 1.72 15.22
N VAL A 35 -6.97 1.41 14.10
CA VAL A 35 -8.15 2.13 13.61
C VAL A 35 -9.36 1.21 13.51
N ALA A 36 -10.54 1.74 13.83
CA ALA A 36 -11.79 1.05 13.58
C ALA A 36 -11.93 0.70 12.09
N CYS A 37 -12.15 -0.58 11.80
CA CYS A 37 -12.19 -1.09 10.43
C CYS A 37 -13.36 -2.04 10.16
N GLY A 38 -14.11 -2.44 11.18
CA GLY A 38 -15.27 -3.32 11.02
C GLY A 38 -15.98 -3.58 12.33
N VAL A 39 -16.97 -4.46 12.30
CA VAL A 39 -17.68 -4.94 13.49
C VAL A 39 -17.66 -6.47 13.50
N ASP A 40 -17.30 -7.05 14.64
CA ASP A 40 -17.41 -8.48 14.89
C ASP A 40 -18.77 -8.73 15.53
N GLU A 41 -19.70 -9.28 14.75
CA GLU A 41 -20.90 -9.89 15.28
C GLU A 41 -20.54 -11.29 15.74
N LYS A 42 -20.22 -11.43 17.04
CA LYS A 42 -19.97 -12.73 17.65
C LYS A 42 -21.28 -13.53 17.69
N ASN A 43 -21.60 -14.20 16.59
CA ASN A 43 -22.76 -15.07 16.45
C ASN A 43 -22.49 -16.39 17.21
N GLY A 44 -22.57 -16.32 18.53
CA GLY A 44 -22.47 -17.49 19.40
C GLY A 44 -23.69 -18.38 19.24
N LYS A 45 -23.69 -19.24 18.22
CA LYS A 45 -24.74 -20.21 17.84
C LYS A 45 -26.03 -19.58 17.30
N SER A 46 -26.27 -19.68 15.99
CA SER A 46 -27.59 -20.04 15.42
C SER A 46 -27.57 -20.06 13.89
N PHE A 47 -27.15 -21.17 13.28
CA PHE A 47 -27.81 -21.63 12.05
C PHE A 47 -28.81 -22.77 12.37
N ALA A 48 -28.92 -23.15 13.65
CA ALA A 48 -29.80 -24.22 14.14
C ALA A 48 -30.79 -23.75 15.23
N GLY A 49 -30.83 -22.45 15.56
CA GLY A 49 -31.67 -21.89 16.63
C GLY A 49 -32.84 -21.01 16.15
N GLU A 50 -33.04 -20.86 14.84
CA GLU A 50 -34.14 -20.04 14.27
C GLU A 50 -35.52 -20.74 14.29
N MET A 51 -35.64 -21.86 15.02
CA MET A 51 -36.92 -22.57 15.18
C MET A 51 -37.57 -22.36 16.57
N LEU A 52 -36.92 -21.66 17.50
CA LEU A 52 -37.45 -21.46 18.85
C LEU A 52 -37.46 -19.97 19.19
N GLY A 53 -38.59 -19.33 18.88
CA GLY A 53 -38.85 -17.92 19.16
C GLY A 53 -38.93 -17.63 20.65
N THR A 54 -37.78 -17.42 21.29
CA THR A 54 -37.70 -16.86 22.64
C THR A 54 -36.52 -15.91 22.79
N ASP A 55 -36.88 -14.67 23.11
CA ASP A 55 -36.15 -13.62 23.82
C ASP A 55 -34.97 -12.92 23.16
N ALA A 56 -34.99 -11.59 23.36
CA ALA A 56 -34.05 -10.60 22.88
C ALA A 56 -32.62 -10.90 23.33
N GLY A 57 -31.93 -11.76 22.58
CA GLY A 57 -30.53 -12.09 22.78
C GLY A 57 -29.66 -10.86 22.52
N HIS A 58 -29.06 -10.31 23.58
CA HIS A 58 -28.08 -9.24 23.53
C HIS A 58 -27.00 -9.49 22.46
N LYS A 59 -27.12 -8.85 21.30
CA LYS A 59 -26.06 -8.77 20.30
C LYS A 59 -24.94 -7.91 20.86
N LYS A 60 -23.85 -8.54 21.33
CA LYS A 60 -22.60 -7.82 21.65
C LYS A 60 -21.83 -7.61 20.35
N THR A 61 -22.15 -6.54 19.62
CA THR A 61 -21.32 -6.03 18.53
C THR A 61 -20.02 -5.48 19.12
N ARG A 62 -18.87 -6.05 18.76
CA ARG A 62 -17.56 -5.51 19.14
C ARG A 62 -16.92 -4.84 17.92
N GLU A 63 -16.43 -3.63 18.09
CA GLU A 63 -15.67 -2.93 17.05
C GLU A 63 -14.33 -3.64 16.78
N LEU A 64 -14.08 -3.95 15.52
CA LEU A 64 -12.81 -4.51 15.04
C LEU A 64 -11.82 -3.38 14.78
N LEU A 65 -10.61 -3.55 15.31
CA LEU A 65 -9.51 -2.62 15.13
C LEU A 65 -8.46 -3.25 14.21
N CYS A 66 -8.05 -2.51 13.19
CA CYS A 66 -7.05 -2.91 12.21
C CYS A 66 -5.79 -2.05 12.35
N GLN A 67 -4.65 -2.65 11.99
CA GLN A 67 -3.38 -1.93 11.91
C GLN A 67 -3.31 -1.13 10.61
N GLU A 68 -3.14 0.18 10.72
CA GLU A 68 -2.95 1.09 9.61
C GLU A 68 -1.61 1.81 9.72
N TYR A 69 -0.83 1.78 8.65
CA TYR A 69 0.48 2.41 8.56
C TYR A 69 0.44 3.66 7.69
N VAL A 70 1.22 4.66 8.07
CA VAL A 70 1.45 5.86 7.27
C VAL A 70 2.79 5.73 6.54
N LEU A 71 2.74 5.61 5.22
CA LEU A 71 3.91 5.59 4.34
C LEU A 71 4.01 6.93 3.61
N GLN A 72 5.06 7.70 3.88
CA GLN A 72 5.31 8.97 3.21
C GLN A 72 6.32 8.79 2.08
N SER A 73 5.90 9.08 0.86
CA SER A 73 6.77 9.23 -0.31
C SER A 73 7.12 10.70 -0.54
N ASP A 74 7.84 10.99 -1.63
CA ASP A 74 8.20 12.34 -2.06
C ASP A 74 6.97 13.27 -2.15
N LYS A 75 5.91 12.82 -2.83
CA LYS A 75 4.74 13.66 -3.17
C LYS A 75 3.44 13.26 -2.49
N VAL A 76 3.36 12.04 -1.96
CA VAL A 76 2.11 11.45 -1.46
C VAL A 76 2.33 10.76 -0.12
N ILE A 77 1.38 10.94 0.78
CA ILE A 77 1.24 10.19 2.03
C ILE A 77 0.16 9.13 1.81
N TYR A 78 0.53 7.87 2.00
CA TYR A 78 -0.34 6.72 1.88
C TYR A 78 -0.74 6.21 3.27
N ARG A 79 -2.01 5.87 3.46
CA ARG A 79 -2.47 5.04 4.58
C ARG A 79 -2.69 3.63 4.08
N ILE A 80 -1.99 2.66 4.66
CA ILE A 80 -1.97 1.28 4.17
C ILE A 80 -2.31 0.28 5.28
N ARG A 81 -2.96 -0.83 4.92
CA ARG A 81 -3.27 -1.94 5.86
C ARG A 81 -2.76 -3.27 5.32
N PRO A 82 -2.26 -4.17 6.19
CA PRO A 82 -1.91 -5.53 5.76
C PRO A 82 -3.09 -6.20 5.08
N ARG A 83 -2.87 -6.88 3.94
CA ARG A 83 -3.93 -7.66 3.29
C ARG A 83 -4.23 -8.97 4.04
N ASP A 84 -3.23 -9.54 4.70
CA ASP A 84 -3.38 -10.70 5.58
C ASP A 84 -3.52 -10.25 7.04
N GLU A 85 -4.75 -10.30 7.54
CA GLU A 85 -5.07 -9.94 8.92
C GLU A 85 -4.79 -11.07 9.93
N LYS A 86 -4.51 -12.31 9.47
CA LYS A 86 -4.27 -13.44 10.37
C LYS A 86 -2.86 -13.43 10.95
N HIS A 87 -1.88 -13.05 10.14
CA HIS A 87 -0.48 -12.97 10.56
C HIS A 87 0.17 -11.67 10.08
N PRO A 88 -0.35 -10.49 10.50
CA PRO A 88 0.23 -9.22 10.12
C PRO A 88 1.62 -9.11 10.72
N VAL A 89 2.61 -8.85 9.87
CA VAL A 89 3.97 -8.58 10.33
C VAL A 89 4.09 -7.10 10.65
N LEU A 90 4.58 -6.80 11.84
CA LEU A 90 4.82 -5.44 12.27
C LEU A 90 5.93 -4.82 11.43
N LEU A 91 5.62 -3.71 10.76
CA LEU A 91 6.61 -2.93 10.04
C LEU A 91 7.36 -2.00 11.00
N PRO A 92 8.70 -1.86 10.86
CA PRO A 92 9.48 -0.97 11.69
C PRO A 92 9.21 0.49 11.30
N VAL A 93 8.61 1.24 12.23
CA VAL A 93 8.38 2.67 12.06
C VAL A 93 9.70 3.43 12.15
N GLY A 94 9.89 4.41 11.28
CA GLY A 94 11.13 5.15 11.12
C GLY A 94 11.98 4.67 9.94
N GLU A 95 11.69 3.49 9.39
CA GLU A 95 12.49 2.90 8.33
C GLU A 95 12.01 3.21 6.92
N HIS A 96 12.94 3.09 5.98
CA HIS A 96 12.66 3.20 4.55
C HIS A 96 12.10 1.89 4.00
N ALA A 97 11.18 2.05 3.05
CA ALA A 97 10.58 0.95 2.34
C ALA A 97 10.47 1.29 0.85
N GLN A 98 10.71 0.27 0.03
CA GLN A 98 10.48 0.30 -1.39
C GLN A 98 9.09 -0.24 -1.68
N PHE A 99 8.35 0.41 -2.56
CA PHE A 99 7.02 -0.02 -2.91
C PHE A 99 6.71 0.17 -4.38
N ARG A 100 5.73 -0.59 -4.85
CA ARG A 100 5.11 -0.39 -6.16
C ARG A 100 3.62 -0.63 -6.07
N LEU A 101 2.87 0.17 -6.80
CA LEU A 101 1.42 0.03 -6.91
C LEU A 101 1.09 -0.99 -7.99
N GLN A 102 0.21 -1.94 -7.67
CA GLN A 102 -0.35 -2.91 -8.59
C GLN A 102 -1.86 -2.95 -8.45
N LYS A 103 -2.58 -2.32 -9.38
CA LYS A 103 -4.05 -2.26 -9.37
C LYS A 103 -4.57 -1.70 -8.03
N ASP A 104 -5.16 -2.58 -7.20
CA ASP A 104 -5.79 -2.32 -5.91
C ASP A 104 -4.85 -2.49 -4.71
N LYS A 105 -3.61 -2.93 -4.93
CA LYS A 105 -2.65 -3.25 -3.85
C LYS A 105 -1.32 -2.54 -4.00
N MET A 106 -0.69 -2.30 -2.86
CA MET A 106 0.70 -1.88 -2.74
C MET A 106 1.54 -3.11 -2.40
N LEU A 107 2.61 -3.34 -3.16
CA LEU A 107 3.62 -4.32 -2.79
C LEU A 107 4.76 -3.58 -2.11
N LEU A 108 4.94 -3.82 -0.82
CA LEU A 108 5.89 -3.15 0.05
C LEU A 108 7.03 -4.09 0.40
N ARG A 109 8.26 -3.58 0.36
CA ARG A 109 9.49 -4.23 0.79
C ARG A 109 10.22 -3.28 1.74
N VAL A 110 10.47 -3.72 2.97
CA VAL A 110 11.26 -2.96 3.95
C VAL A 110 12.71 -3.43 3.88
N GLU A 111 13.65 -2.49 3.81
CA GLU A 111 15.07 -2.78 3.58
C GLU A 111 15.69 -3.57 4.76
N ASP A 112 15.34 -3.19 6.00
CA ASP A 112 15.93 -3.73 7.24
C ASP A 112 15.19 -4.94 7.84
N LEU A 113 14.14 -5.45 7.19
CA LEU A 113 13.33 -6.54 7.73
C LEU A 113 13.74 -7.92 7.16
N ASP A 114 13.07 -8.36 6.10
CA ASP A 114 13.32 -9.65 5.43
C ASP A 114 13.46 -9.52 3.91
N ASN A 115 13.45 -8.29 3.39
CA ASN A 115 13.48 -7.96 1.98
C ASN A 115 12.40 -8.67 1.13
N LYS A 116 11.32 -9.17 1.76
CA LYS A 116 10.20 -9.82 1.07
C LYS A 116 9.17 -8.79 0.64
N GLU A 117 8.58 -8.98 -0.54
CA GLU A 117 7.40 -8.22 -0.96
C GLU A 117 6.17 -8.70 -0.18
N ARG A 118 5.42 -7.75 0.37
CA ARG A 118 4.19 -7.99 1.13
C ARG A 118 3.06 -7.17 0.54
N GLU A 119 1.86 -7.74 0.52
CA GLU A 119 0.69 -7.08 -0.04
C GLU A 119 -0.02 -6.22 1.02
N TYR A 120 -0.23 -4.96 0.66
CA TYR A 120 -0.96 -3.99 1.45
C TYR A 120 -2.12 -3.41 0.65
N ILE A 121 -3.23 -3.15 1.34
CA ILE A 121 -4.36 -2.40 0.80
C ILE A 121 -4.09 -0.92 1.02
N VAL A 122 -4.30 -0.09 -0.01
CA VAL A 122 -4.23 1.36 0.12
C VAL A 122 -5.59 1.88 0.55
N VAL A 123 -5.67 2.43 1.77
CA VAL A 123 -6.90 2.98 2.37
C VAL A 123 -7.13 4.40 1.89
N SER A 124 -6.09 5.22 1.84
CA SER A 124 -6.17 6.58 1.32
C SER A 124 -4.82 7.09 0.82
N MET A 125 -4.89 8.13 -0.02
CA MET A 125 -3.76 8.83 -0.60
C MET A 125 -3.99 10.33 -0.46
N THR A 126 -3.07 11.02 0.20
CA THR A 126 -3.13 12.48 0.37
C THR A 126 -1.84 13.13 -0.14
N PRO A 127 -1.91 14.21 -0.94
CA PRO A 127 -0.71 14.89 -1.40
C PRO A 127 0.07 15.47 -0.22
N ARG A 128 1.39 15.49 -0.33
CA ARG A 128 2.25 16.10 0.67
C ARG A 128 2.22 17.62 0.51
N THR A 129 1.85 18.34 1.56
CA THR A 129 1.75 19.80 1.54
C THR A 129 3.12 20.48 1.44
N ASP A 130 4.15 19.88 2.05
CA ASP A 130 5.50 20.46 2.14
C ASP A 130 6.22 20.53 0.78
N SER A 131 5.79 19.73 -0.21
CA SER A 131 6.37 19.73 -1.56
C SER A 131 5.80 20.83 -2.48
N SER A 132 4.77 21.57 -2.04
CA SER A 132 4.10 22.60 -2.86
C SER A 132 4.67 24.01 -2.73
N THR A 133 5.64 24.23 -1.83
CA THR A 133 6.16 25.57 -1.53
C THR A 133 7.24 26.07 -2.52
N ALA A 134 7.60 25.29 -3.54
CA ALA A 134 8.65 25.68 -4.49
C ALA A 134 8.17 26.48 -5.72
N GLU A 135 6.86 26.75 -5.87
CA GLU A 135 6.31 27.34 -7.11
C GLU A 135 5.42 28.58 -6.93
N VAL A 136 5.63 29.37 -5.87
CA VAL A 136 5.09 30.74 -5.80
C VAL A 136 6.24 31.75 -5.92
N THR A 137 6.86 31.78 -7.10
CA THR A 137 7.65 32.94 -7.51
C THR A 137 6.70 34.11 -7.69
N THR A 138 6.71 35.02 -6.71
CA THR A 138 6.01 36.30 -6.76
C THR A 138 6.52 37.13 -7.95
N PRO A 139 5.66 37.59 -8.88
CA PRO A 139 6.09 38.62 -9.81
C PRO A 139 6.16 39.93 -9.03
N ARG A 140 7.37 40.37 -8.69
CA ARG A 140 7.62 41.74 -8.24
C ARG A 140 7.28 42.70 -9.39
N LEU A 141 6.06 43.24 -9.36
CA LEU A 141 5.69 44.36 -10.21
C LEU A 141 6.16 45.64 -9.51
N ASN A 142 7.38 46.06 -9.86
CA ASN A 142 7.85 47.42 -9.61
C ASN A 142 6.90 48.38 -10.35
N HIS A 143 6.18 49.22 -9.63
CA HIS A 143 5.60 50.43 -10.19
C HIS A 143 6.19 51.64 -9.44
N LEU A 144 7.29 52.14 -9.97
CA LEU A 144 7.72 53.52 -9.81
C LEU A 144 7.20 54.27 -11.04
N GLN A 145 6.17 55.10 -10.88
CA GLN A 145 6.09 56.43 -11.49
C GLN A 145 4.90 57.20 -10.93
#